data_AF-A0A2Z4LT73-F1
#
_entry.id   AF-A0A2Z4LT73-F1
#
_cell.length_a   1.000
_cell.length_b   1.000
_cell.length_c   1.000
_cell.angle_alpha   90.00
_cell.angle_beta   90.00
_cell.angle_gamma   90.00
#
_symmetry.space_group_name_H-M   'P 1'
#
loop_
_entity.id
_entity.type
_entity.pdbx_description
1 polymer ?
#
loop_
_entity_poly.entity_id
_entity_poly.type
_entity_poly.pdbx_seq_one_letter_code
_entity_poly.pdbx_strand_id
1 'polypeptide(L)'
;MKNVKGLLPKTRQIFLGAFLLASTPIFAMVDLGIKEAAQNLLDEVKDSAPVIIGLIFLVAALFNIGKITGGDRDYKGFFISIGLWILGVVMVGAIFNFLVGYNF
;
A
#
# COMPACT_ATOMS: atom_id res chain seq x y z
N MET A 1 28.95 -60.57 -6.76
CA MET A 1 28.12 -59.36 -6.56
C MET A 1 28.36 -58.42 -7.75
N LYS A 2 27.44 -58.34 -8.71
CA LYS A 2 27.59 -57.48 -9.91
C LYS A 2 26.95 -56.12 -9.64
N ASN A 3 27.79 -55.10 -9.63
CA ASN A 3 27.41 -53.69 -9.45
C ASN A 3 26.70 -53.21 -10.72
N VAL A 4 25.37 -53.12 -10.70
CA VAL A 4 24.59 -52.56 -11.82
C VAL A 4 24.69 -51.04 -11.76
N LYS A 5 25.77 -50.48 -12.30
CA LYS A 5 25.83 -49.05 -12.64
C LYS A 5 24.95 -48.82 -13.87
N GLY A 6 23.65 -48.72 -13.65
CA GLY A 6 22.68 -48.29 -14.65
C GLY A 6 22.84 -46.80 -14.94
N LEU A 7 23.84 -46.43 -15.73
CA LEU A 7 23.84 -45.11 -16.36
C LEU A 7 22.67 -45.09 -17.35
N LEU A 8 21.66 -44.29 -17.05
CA LEU A 8 20.57 -44.02 -18.00
C LEU A 8 21.17 -43.61 -19.36
N PRO A 9 20.66 -44.15 -20.48
CA PRO A 9 21.16 -43.81 -21.81
C PRO A 9 21.06 -42.29 -22.01
N LYS A 10 22.10 -41.68 -22.62
CA LYS A 10 22.21 -40.22 -22.83
C LYS A 10 20.94 -39.59 -23.40
N THR A 11 20.20 -40.31 -24.25
CA THR A 11 18.90 -39.89 -24.81
C THR A 11 17.83 -39.68 -23.74
N ARG A 12 17.74 -40.54 -22.72
CA ARG A 12 16.82 -40.36 -21.59
C ARG A 12 17.22 -39.20 -20.68
N GLN A 13 18.52 -38.93 -20.54
CA GLN A 13 19.02 -37.79 -19.78
C GLN A 13 18.69 -36.45 -20.48
N ILE A 14 18.79 -36.41 -21.81
CA ILE A 14 18.41 -35.25 -22.62
C ILE A 14 16.89 -35.00 -22.53
N PHE A 15 16.08 -36.05 -22.60
CA PHE A 15 14.62 -35.93 -22.45
C PHE A 15 14.21 -35.44 -21.05
N LEU A 16 14.87 -35.94 -20.01
CA LEU A 16 14.61 -35.50 -18.63
C LEU A 16 15.05 -34.04 -18.41
N GLY A 17 16.20 -33.64 -18.97
CA GLY A 17 16.67 -32.25 -18.94
C GLY A 17 15.76 -31.30 -19.72
N ALA A 18 15.26 -31.72 -20.89
CA ALA A 18 14.31 -30.95 -21.68
C ALA A 18 12.95 -30.81 -20.98
N PHE A 19 12.47 -31.88 -20.32
CA PHE A 19 11.24 -31.85 -19.53
C PHE A 19 11.36 -30.93 -18.30
N LEU A 20 12.51 -30.95 -17.61
CA LEU A 20 12.80 -30.07 -16.47
C LEU A 20 13.00 -28.61 -16.89
N LEU A 21 13.54 -28.35 -18.07
CA LEU A 21 13.62 -26.99 -18.64
C LEU A 21 12.25 -26.48 -19.09
N ALA A 22 11.40 -27.36 -19.62
CA ALA A 22 10.03 -27.02 -20.01
C ALA A 22 9.07 -26.84 -18.81
N SER A 23 9.41 -27.33 -17.60
CA SER A 23 8.64 -27.12 -16.37
C SER A 23 8.99 -25.84 -15.62
N THR A 24 9.97 -25.07 -16.10
CA THR A 24 10.39 -23.78 -15.51
C THR A 24 9.34 -22.66 -15.50
N PRO A 25 8.31 -22.57 -16.39
CA PRO A 25 7.37 -21.45 -16.31
C PRO A 25 6.38 -21.59 -15.13
N ILE A 26 6.30 -22.75 -14.47
CA ILE A 26 5.32 -23.00 -13.40
C ILE A 26 5.71 -22.27 -12.10
N PHE A 27 6.99 -21.99 -11.88
CA PHE A 27 7.48 -21.33 -10.65
C PHE A 27 7.76 -19.83 -10.80
N ALA A 28 7.81 -19.32 -12.03
CA ALA A 28 7.98 -17.89 -12.32
C ALA A 28 6.65 -17.17 -12.61
N MET A 29 5.55 -17.91 -12.73
CA MET A 29 4.20 -17.40 -13.06
C MET A 29 3.22 -17.56 -11.88
N VAL A 30 3.70 -17.32 -10.66
CA VAL A 30 2.81 -17.02 -9.53
C VAL A 30 3.06 -15.56 -9.18
N ASP A 31 2.49 -14.66 -9.98
CA ASP A 31 2.30 -13.29 -9.53
C ASP A 31 1.28 -13.37 -8.39
N LEU A 32 1.72 -13.17 -7.14
CA LEU A 32 0.85 -13.25 -5.96
C LEU A 32 -0.28 -12.20 -5.98
N GLY A 33 -0.35 -11.35 -7.02
CA GLY A 33 -1.35 -10.31 -7.19
C GLY A 33 -1.24 -9.21 -6.14
N ILE A 34 -0.21 -9.23 -5.28
CA ILE A 34 -0.02 -8.26 -4.20
C ILE A 34 0.17 -6.86 -4.75
N LYS A 35 0.86 -6.72 -5.89
CA LYS A 35 1.03 -5.43 -6.57
C LYS A 35 -0.31 -4.87 -7.05
N GLU A 36 -1.15 -5.72 -7.62
CA GLU A 36 -2.48 -5.35 -8.11
C GLU A 36 -3.45 -5.08 -6.96
N ALA A 37 -3.42 -5.89 -5.88
CA ALA A 37 -4.17 -5.65 -4.65
C ALA A 37 -3.77 -4.34 -3.97
N ALA A 38 -2.47 -4.02 -3.92
CA ALA A 38 -1.98 -2.76 -3.39
C ALA A 38 -2.41 -1.57 -4.26
N GLN A 39 -2.41 -1.71 -5.58
CA GLN A 39 -2.92 -0.68 -6.49
C GLN A 39 -4.43 -0.46 -6.32
N ASN A 40 -5.23 -1.53 -6.25
CA ASN A 40 -6.67 -1.43 -6.03
C ASN A 40 -7.01 -0.75 -4.69
N LEU A 41 -6.28 -1.07 -3.62
CA LEU A 41 -6.44 -0.37 -2.34
C LEU A 41 -6.06 1.11 -2.44
N LEU A 42 -4.96 1.44 -3.13
CA LEU A 42 -4.57 2.84 -3.34
C LEU A 42 -5.62 3.62 -4.14
N ASP A 43 -6.20 3.00 -5.16
CA ASP A 43 -7.22 3.62 -5.99
C ASP A 43 -8.53 3.82 -5.20
N GLU A 44 -8.96 2.85 -4.40
CA GLU A 44 -10.12 2.98 -3.52
C GLU A 44 -9.93 4.08 -2.46
N VAL A 45 -8.73 4.19 -1.88
CA VAL A 45 -8.38 5.26 -0.94
C VAL A 45 -8.37 6.63 -1.63
N LYS A 46 -7.87 6.71 -2.87
CA LYS A 46 -7.84 7.96 -3.64
C LYS A 46 -9.25 8.41 -4.01
N ASP A 47 -10.13 7.50 -4.41
CA ASP A 47 -11.54 7.78 -4.68
C ASP A 47 -12.27 8.23 -3.41
N SER A 48 -11.92 7.67 -2.26
CA SER A 48 -12.49 8.03 -0.96
C SER A 48 -11.84 9.26 -0.32
N ALA A 49 -10.73 9.77 -0.85
CA ALA A 49 -9.95 10.85 -0.24
C ALA A 49 -10.78 12.11 0.06
N PRO A 50 -11.68 12.59 -0.84
CA PRO A 50 -12.53 13.75 -0.54
C PRO A 50 -13.43 13.52 0.69
N VAL A 51 -13.97 12.31 0.84
CA VAL A 51 -14.85 11.94 1.96
C VAL A 51 -14.05 11.88 3.27
N ILE A 52 -12.86 11.26 3.24
CA ILE A 52 -11.97 11.17 4.40
C ILE A 52 -11.55 12.58 4.86
N ILE A 53 -11.16 13.45 3.93
CA ILE A 53 -10.81 14.85 4.23
C ILE A 53 -12.01 15.60 4.82
N GLY A 54 -13.20 15.42 4.25
CA GLY A 54 -14.43 16.01 4.76
C GLY A 54 -14.75 15.56 6.19
N LEU A 55 -14.56 14.28 6.50
CA LEU A 55 -14.76 13.74 7.85
C LEU A 55 -13.77 14.34 8.85
N ILE A 56 -12.48 14.40 8.49
CA ILE A 56 -11.44 15.03 9.32
C ILE A 56 -11.78 16.50 9.59
N PHE A 57 -12.18 17.24 8.55
CA PHE A 57 -12.60 18.63 8.69
C PHE A 57 -13.80 18.77 9.62
N LEU A 58 -14.80 17.90 9.49
CA LEU A 58 -16.00 17.91 10.34
C LEU A 58 -15.65 17.64 11.80
N VAL A 59 -14.81 16.64 12.07
CA VAL A 59 -14.32 16.34 13.42
C VAL A 59 -13.54 17.53 14.00
N ALA A 60 -12.65 18.15 13.21
CA ALA A 60 -11.91 19.33 13.64
C ALA A 60 -12.82 20.53 13.93
N ALA A 61 -13.85 20.75 13.12
CA ALA A 61 -14.85 21.79 13.32
C ALA A 61 -15.67 21.53 14.59
N LEU A 62 -16.11 20.29 14.82
CA LEU A 62 -16.85 19.92 16.04
C LEU A 62 -16.01 20.12 17.31
N PHE A 63 -14.74 19.73 17.30
CA PHE A 63 -13.86 19.96 18.45
C PHE A 63 -13.59 21.44 18.74
N ASN A 64 -13.73 22.31 17.74
CA ASN A 64 -13.50 23.76 17.88
C ASN A 64 -14.81 24.58 17.90
N ILE A 65 -15.98 23.93 17.83
CA ILE A 65 -17.27 24.61 17.67
C ILE A 65 -17.58 25.56 18.83
N GLY A 66 -17.06 25.25 20.03
CA GLY A 66 -17.19 26.10 21.22
C GLY A 66 -16.67 27.53 21.02
N LYS A 67 -15.71 27.74 20.11
CA LYS A 67 -15.18 29.08 19.77
C LYS A 67 -16.20 29.96 19.06
N ILE A 68 -17.14 29.38 18.32
CA ILE A 68 -18.16 30.14 17.56
C ILE A 68 -19.54 30.10 18.22
N THR A 69 -19.79 29.14 19.11
CA THR A 69 -21.07 29.02 19.85
C THR A 69 -21.01 29.61 21.26
N GLY A 70 -19.84 30.01 21.75
CA GLY A 70 -19.66 30.66 23.05
C GLY A 70 -20.20 32.10 23.12
N GLY A 71 -20.20 32.67 24.33
CA GLY A 71 -20.66 34.04 24.59
C GLY A 71 -19.83 35.11 23.88
N ASP A 72 -18.51 34.90 23.81
CA ASP A 72 -17.58 35.70 23.00
C ASP A 72 -17.14 34.87 21.79
N ARG A 73 -17.73 35.16 20.63
CA ARG A 73 -17.47 34.38 19.41
C ARG A 73 -16.10 34.72 18.83
N ASP A 74 -15.20 33.74 18.80
CA ASP A 74 -13.87 33.82 18.22
C ASP A 74 -13.80 33.05 16.88
N TYR A 75 -14.26 33.71 15.82
CA TYR A 75 -14.18 33.16 14.46
C TYR A 75 -12.74 33.00 13.97
N LYS A 76 -11.84 33.92 14.37
CA LYS A 76 -10.44 33.88 13.96
C LYS A 76 -9.76 32.65 14.56
N GLY A 77 -9.92 32.42 15.87
CA GLY A 77 -9.38 31.24 16.55
C GLY A 77 -9.98 29.93 16.05
N PHE A 78 -11.25 29.93 15.61
CA PHE A 78 -11.88 28.76 14.99
C PHE A 78 -11.22 28.36 13.67
N PHE A 79 -11.09 29.30 12.73
CA PHE A 79 -10.46 29.02 11.44
C PHE A 79 -8.97 28.69 11.58
N ILE A 80 -8.24 29.36 12.48
CA ILE A 80 -6.84 29.03 12.77
C ILE A 80 -6.71 27.59 13.27
N SER A 81 -7.57 27.15 14.20
CA SER A 81 -7.51 25.77 14.68
C SER A 81 -7.81 24.73 13.61
N ILE A 82 -8.78 24.98 12.73
CA ILE A 82 -9.07 24.09 11.62
C ILE A 82 -7.88 24.05 10.66
N GLY A 83 -7.28 25.22 10.35
CA GLY A 83 -6.08 25.32 9.54
C GLY A 83 -4.91 24.53 10.11
N LEU A 84 -4.69 24.57 11.43
CA LEU A 84 -3.66 23.79 12.12
C LEU A 84 -3.91 22.28 12.03
N TRP A 85 -5.18 21.85 12.13
CA TRP A 85 -5.56 20.44 11.95
C TRP A 85 -5.24 19.94 10.53
N ILE A 86 -5.62 20.70 9.51
CA ILE A 86 -5.33 20.37 8.11
C ILE A 86 -3.82 20.31 7.87
N LEU A 87 -3.09 21.31 8.38
CA LEU A 87 -1.64 21.38 8.27
C LEU A 87 -0.96 20.16 8.93
N GLY A 88 -1.45 19.72 10.09
CA GLY A 88 -0.97 18.52 10.78
C GLY A 88 -1.16 17.26 9.93
N VAL A 89 -2.36 17.06 9.35
CA VAL A 89 -2.66 15.89 8.51
C VAL A 89 -1.80 15.87 7.25
N VAL A 90 -1.64 17.02 6.58
CA VAL A 90 -0.78 17.14 5.39
C VAL A 90 0.69 16.86 5.73
N MET A 91 1.19 17.42 6.85
CA MET A 91 2.56 17.18 7.32
C MET A 91 2.82 15.70 7.59
N VAL A 92 1.92 15.04 8.33
CA VAL A 92 2.05 13.60 8.65
C VAL A 92 2.01 12.77 7.36
N GLY A 93 1.10 13.07 6.43
CA GLY A 93 1.04 12.40 5.14
C GLY A 93 2.30 12.59 4.30
N ALA A 94 2.89 13.79 4.30
CA ALA A 94 4.13 14.07 3.59
C ALA A 94 5.32 13.30 4.19
N ILE A 95 5.44 13.27 5.52
CA ILE A 95 6.48 12.50 6.22
C ILE A 95 6.32 11.01 5.93
N PHE A 96 5.10 10.48 6.01
CA PHE A 96 4.84 9.07 5.71
C PHE A 96 5.24 8.72 4.27
N ASN A 97 4.85 9.52 3.28
CA ASN A 97 5.25 9.32 1.88
C ASN A 97 6.77 9.40 1.69
N PHE A 98 7.44 10.35 2.36
CA PHE A 98 8.89 10.45 2.35
C PHE A 98 9.56 9.20 2.92
N LEU A 99 9.07 8.67 4.04
CA LEU A 99 9.59 7.47 4.69
C LEU A 99 9.36 6.20 3.85
N VAL A 100 8.20 6.05 3.21
CA VAL A 100 7.92 4.93 2.30
C VAL A 100 8.76 5.02 1.02
N GLY A 101 9.04 6.25 0.54
CA GLY A 101 9.91 6.49 -0.61
C GLY A 101 11.38 6.15 -0.36
N TYR A 102 11.80 6.07 0.90
CA TYR A 102 13.05 5.41 1.28
C TYR A 102 12.86 3.89 1.17
N ASN A 103 13.15 3.33 -0.01
CA ASN A 103 13.31 1.89 -0.17
C ASN A 103 14.39 1.39 0.81
N PHE A 104 14.00 0.54 1.77
CA PHE A 104 14.90 -0.31 2.53
C PHE A 104 15.17 -1.61 1.75
#